data_AF-A0AAV9P2S6-F1
#
_entry.id   AF-A0AAV9P2S6-F1
#
_cell.length_a   1.000
_cell.length_b   1.000
_cell.length_c   1.000
_cell.angle_alpha   90.00
_cell.angle_beta   90.00
_cell.angle_gamma   90.00
#
_symmetry.space_group_name_H-M   'P 1'
#
loop_
_entity.id
_entity.type
_entity.pdbx_description
1 polymer ?
#
loop_
_entity_poly.entity_id
_entity_poly.type
_entity_poly.pdbx_seq_one_letter_code
_entity_poly.pdbx_strand_id
1 'polypeptide(L)'
;MSDNQDLPSFDSIYTHLTTTHGFTVIPRKSPQPHERATSHAIAELSIHPTLEALLHILNSDLPSAHFLCRHMQNAPAWEGMYIHGLLHRVEGDMENAKAWYGDVAHSECFQYAWPEGLEKARSFLDDVKAVKDSPTCPQDLQQLSRQEIDRLAEWCKRRFGVARLEDATEAWVEPGEKHREMAAKMVGRGFPDVRANGANFADYWYKWQILDSGTSTSAPVWGSVAVLLNAERAAVGKSPAGFIQTVLHQHREVFHDIRSGSNQGCDTDGFAAVEG
;
A
#
# COMPACT_ATOMS: atom_id res chain seq x y z
N MET A 1 18.96 36.75 -2.49
CA MET A 1 19.20 35.83 -1.35
C MET A 1 18.38 34.61 -1.67
N SER A 2 19.04 33.50 -2.04
CA SER A 2 18.35 32.27 -2.40
C SER A 2 17.71 31.71 -1.14
N ASP A 3 16.38 31.55 -1.14
CA ASP A 3 15.67 30.75 -0.16
C ASP A 3 16.21 29.32 -0.26
N ASN A 4 17.09 28.97 0.68
CA ASN A 4 17.48 27.59 0.92
C ASN A 4 16.28 26.96 1.65
N GLN A 5 15.26 26.54 0.89
CA GLN A 5 14.28 25.60 1.44
C GLN A 5 15.06 24.32 1.72
N ASP A 6 15.39 24.09 2.99
CA ASP A 6 15.99 22.84 3.41
C ASP A 6 15.10 21.70 2.89
N LEU A 7 15.70 20.82 2.09
CA LEU A 7 14.99 19.66 1.56
C LEU A 7 14.39 18.87 2.73
N PRO A 8 13.14 18.36 2.58
CA PRO A 8 12.51 17.62 3.65
C PRO A 8 13.39 16.41 4.03
N SER A 9 13.68 16.30 5.32
CA SER A 9 14.42 15.19 5.93
C SER A 9 13.48 14.32 6.76
N PHE A 10 13.90 13.11 7.10
CA PHE A 10 13.14 12.28 8.04
C PHE A 10 12.83 13.04 9.33
N ASP A 11 13.82 13.69 9.94
CA ASP A 11 13.65 14.38 11.23
C ASP A 11 12.74 15.60 11.15
N SER A 12 12.77 16.35 10.04
CA SER A 12 11.86 17.47 9.84
C SER A 12 10.41 17.01 9.63
N ILE A 13 10.18 15.97 8.83
CA ILE A 13 8.83 15.43 8.61
C ILE A 13 8.31 14.78 9.91
N TYR A 14 9.14 13.98 10.58
CA TYR A 14 8.79 13.33 11.85
C TYR A 14 8.39 14.36 12.92
N THR A 15 9.19 15.41 13.09
CA THR A 15 8.91 16.50 14.04
C THR A 15 7.62 17.23 13.68
N HIS A 16 7.42 17.53 12.39
CA HIS A 16 6.20 18.17 11.91
C HIS A 16 4.97 17.31 12.21
N LEU A 17 4.97 16.04 11.82
CA LEU A 17 3.86 15.13 12.05
C LEU A 17 3.58 14.96 13.54
N THR A 18 4.59 14.63 14.34
CA THR A 18 4.40 14.42 15.80
C THR A 18 3.91 15.68 16.53
N THR A 19 4.24 16.88 16.05
CA THR A 19 3.77 18.14 16.64
C THR A 19 2.36 18.51 16.18
N THR A 20 2.05 18.36 14.89
CA THR A 20 0.74 18.72 14.31
C THR A 20 -0.35 17.72 14.68
N HIS A 21 0.02 16.45 14.79
CA HIS A 21 -0.89 15.33 14.84
C HIS A 21 -0.79 14.53 16.13
N GLY A 22 0.31 14.66 16.89
CA GLY A 22 0.57 13.83 18.06
C GLY A 22 0.87 12.38 17.69
N PHE A 23 1.02 11.55 18.73
CA PHE A 23 1.30 10.13 18.58
C PHE A 23 -0.02 9.36 18.56
N THR A 24 -0.47 8.94 17.37
CA THR A 24 -1.81 8.37 17.17
C THR A 24 -2.07 7.18 18.11
N VAL A 25 -3.01 7.37 19.04
CA VAL A 25 -3.46 6.33 19.99
C VAL A 25 -4.80 5.77 19.57
N ILE A 26 -5.71 6.66 19.20
CA ILE A 26 -7.07 6.36 18.76
C ILE A 26 -7.13 6.60 17.24
N PRO A 27 -7.85 5.77 16.47
CA PRO A 27 -8.01 5.99 15.03
C PRO A 27 -8.60 7.36 14.72
N ARG A 28 -8.00 8.08 13.77
CA ARG A 28 -8.55 9.37 13.31
C ARG A 28 -9.81 9.15 12.52
N LYS A 29 -10.92 9.72 13.00
CA LYS A 29 -12.18 9.78 12.26
C LYS A 29 -12.19 11.05 11.40
N SER A 30 -11.60 11.00 10.20
CA SER A 30 -11.59 12.12 9.24
C SER A 30 -11.91 11.64 7.82
N PRO A 31 -12.72 12.39 7.03
CA PRO A 31 -12.95 12.11 5.62
C PRO A 31 -11.73 12.41 4.73
N GLN A 32 -10.78 13.21 5.23
CA GLN A 32 -9.47 13.45 4.63
C GLN A 32 -8.41 13.19 5.71
N PRO A 33 -8.01 11.93 5.93
CA PRO A 33 -7.21 11.58 7.09
C PRO A 33 -5.75 12.04 7.00
N HIS A 34 -5.23 12.27 5.78
CA HIS A 34 -3.82 12.58 5.54
C HIS A 34 -3.61 13.76 4.60
N GLU A 35 -2.43 14.39 4.69
CA GLU A 35 -1.98 15.46 3.81
C GLU A 35 -1.21 14.87 2.61
N ARG A 36 -1.74 15.03 1.39
CA ARG A 36 -1.14 14.45 0.17
C ARG A 36 0.25 15.00 -0.14
N ALA A 37 0.48 16.29 0.11
CA ALA A 37 1.80 16.90 -0.07
C ALA A 37 2.83 16.23 0.85
N THR A 38 2.45 15.95 2.10
CA THR A 38 3.27 15.22 3.06
C THR A 38 3.49 13.77 2.64
N SER A 39 2.48 13.08 2.10
CA SER A 39 2.66 11.73 1.53
C SER A 39 3.69 11.69 0.40
N HIS A 40 3.69 12.68 -0.50
CA HIS A 40 4.70 12.77 -1.56
C HIS A 40 6.09 13.03 -0.98
N ALA A 41 6.21 13.98 -0.04
CA ALA A 41 7.48 14.29 0.61
C ALA A 41 8.06 13.08 1.36
N ILE A 42 7.21 12.25 1.98
CA ILE A 42 7.61 10.99 2.63
C ILE A 42 8.22 10.03 1.60
N ALA A 43 7.53 9.75 0.50
CA ALA A 43 8.00 8.84 -0.53
C ALA A 43 9.29 9.33 -1.22
N GLU A 44 9.45 10.66 -1.37
CA GLU A 44 10.66 11.27 -1.95
C GLU A 44 11.91 11.09 -1.10
N LEU A 45 11.78 10.82 0.21
CA LEU A 45 12.92 10.50 1.07
C LEU A 45 13.66 9.25 0.59
N SER A 46 12.91 8.27 0.05
CA SER A 46 13.41 6.96 -0.37
C SER A 46 14.32 6.34 0.69
N ILE A 47 13.83 6.23 1.92
CA ILE A 47 14.58 5.68 3.07
C ILE A 47 14.15 4.22 3.33
N HIS A 48 14.68 3.60 4.39
CA HIS A 48 14.25 2.25 4.76
C HIS A 48 12.71 2.16 4.84
N PRO A 49 12.05 1.16 4.21
CA PRO A 49 10.59 1.13 4.10
C PRO A 49 9.86 1.13 5.45
N THR A 50 10.46 0.61 6.52
CA THR A 50 9.91 0.70 7.89
C THR A 50 9.84 2.14 8.40
N LEU A 51 10.86 2.96 8.15
CA LEU A 51 10.85 4.37 8.55
C LEU A 51 9.85 5.16 7.69
N GLU A 52 9.75 4.84 6.40
CA GLU A 52 8.77 5.44 5.50
C GLU A 52 7.32 5.09 5.91
N ALA A 53 7.05 3.81 6.20
CA ALA A 53 5.77 3.34 6.70
C ALA A 53 5.39 4.03 8.02
N LEU A 54 6.35 4.29 8.91
CA LEU A 54 6.11 5.02 10.15
C LEU A 54 5.62 6.45 9.90
N LEU A 55 6.24 7.16 8.95
CA LEU A 55 5.81 8.50 8.58
C LEU A 55 4.42 8.48 7.94
N HIS A 56 4.12 7.51 7.08
CA HIS A 56 2.76 7.35 6.53
C HIS A 56 1.72 7.05 7.63
N ILE A 57 2.04 6.22 8.63
CA ILE A 57 1.17 5.97 9.80
C ILE A 57 0.91 7.28 10.56
N LEU A 58 1.94 8.07 10.82
CA LEU A 58 1.81 9.37 11.52
C LEU A 58 1.02 10.38 10.70
N ASN A 59 1.17 10.39 9.37
CA ASN A 59 0.35 11.16 8.43
C ASN A 59 -1.07 10.59 8.27
N SER A 60 -1.38 9.42 8.82
CA SER A 60 -2.64 8.68 8.60
C SER A 60 -2.91 8.31 7.12
N ASP A 61 -1.83 8.16 6.34
CA ASP A 61 -1.85 7.60 4.99
C ASP A 61 -1.70 6.08 5.05
N LEU A 62 -2.72 5.44 5.64
CA LEU A 62 -2.74 4.02 5.91
C LEU A 62 -2.62 3.12 4.66
N PRO A 63 -3.18 3.48 3.48
CA PRO A 63 -2.95 2.71 2.26
C PRO A 63 -1.47 2.60 1.88
N SER A 64 -0.71 3.69 1.93
CA SER A 64 0.73 3.70 1.65
C SER A 64 1.50 2.91 2.70
N ALA A 65 1.15 3.07 3.99
CA ALA A 65 1.74 2.27 5.06
C ALA A 65 1.49 0.76 4.88
N HIS A 66 0.26 0.36 4.55
CA HIS A 66 -0.09 -1.04 4.25
C HIS A 66 0.68 -1.59 3.08
N PHE A 67 0.84 -0.80 2.02
CA PHE A 67 1.61 -1.21 0.85
C PHE A 67 3.05 -1.57 1.25
N LEU A 68 3.72 -0.71 2.02
CA LEU A 68 5.09 -0.95 2.48
C LEU A 68 5.16 -2.16 3.44
N CYS A 69 4.29 -2.21 4.45
CA CYS A 69 4.26 -3.30 5.43
C CYS A 69 4.08 -4.68 4.79
N ARG A 70 3.31 -4.78 3.69
CA ARG A 70 3.08 -6.05 2.98
C ARG A 70 4.34 -6.64 2.35
N HIS A 71 5.35 -5.82 2.09
CA HIS A 71 6.64 -6.27 1.56
C HIS A 71 7.62 -6.67 2.68
N MET A 72 7.26 -6.50 3.95
CA MET A 72 8.13 -6.80 5.10
C MET A 72 7.39 -7.60 6.20
N GLN A 73 6.40 -8.39 5.80
CA GLN A 73 5.48 -9.05 6.73
C GLN A 73 5.97 -10.44 7.20
N ASN A 74 7.25 -10.77 7.03
CA ASN A 74 7.83 -12.06 7.43
C ASN A 74 9.24 -11.90 7.98
N ALA A 75 9.66 -12.88 8.77
CA ALA A 75 11.06 -13.03 9.16
C ALA A 75 11.96 -13.12 7.91
N PRO A 76 13.13 -12.47 7.90
CA PRO A 76 13.78 -11.81 9.04
C PRO A 76 13.44 -10.32 9.25
N ALA A 77 12.47 -9.74 8.52
CA ALA A 77 12.09 -8.32 8.67
C ALA A 77 11.20 -8.09 9.90
N TRP A 78 11.74 -8.33 11.09
CA TRP A 78 11.02 -8.22 12.35
C TRP A 78 10.50 -6.81 12.62
N GLU A 79 11.25 -5.78 12.21
CA GLU A 79 10.82 -4.39 12.27
C GLU A 79 9.64 -4.10 11.35
N GLY A 80 9.60 -4.74 10.18
CA GLY A 80 8.50 -4.68 9.22
C GLY A 80 7.23 -5.34 9.75
N MET A 81 7.39 -6.53 10.35
CA MET A 81 6.31 -7.22 11.06
C MET A 81 5.80 -6.40 12.25
N TYR A 82 6.70 -5.79 13.02
CA TYR A 82 6.33 -5.01 14.19
C TYR A 82 5.55 -3.74 13.79
N ILE A 83 6.02 -3.00 12.78
CA ILE A 83 5.32 -1.82 12.31
C ILE A 83 3.97 -2.14 11.67
N HIS A 84 3.79 -3.33 11.12
CA HIS A 84 2.47 -3.82 10.68
C HIS A 84 1.51 -3.98 11.87
N GLY A 85 1.99 -4.49 13.00
CA GLY A 85 1.24 -4.52 14.24
C GLY A 85 0.84 -3.11 14.73
N LEU A 86 1.79 -2.16 14.67
CA LEU A 86 1.55 -0.75 15.00
C LEU A 86 0.49 -0.12 14.08
N LEU A 87 0.54 -0.42 12.78
CA LEU A 87 -0.45 0.03 11.80
C LEU A 87 -1.86 -0.44 12.17
N HIS A 88 -2.04 -1.73 12.49
CA HIS A 88 -3.34 -2.25 12.91
C HIS A 88 -3.82 -1.67 14.24
N ARG A 89 -2.91 -1.36 15.18
CA ARG A 89 -3.25 -0.61 16.40
C ARG A 89 -3.84 0.76 16.02
N VAL A 90 -3.19 1.49 15.13
CA VAL A 90 -3.65 2.82 14.66
C VAL A 90 -4.98 2.74 13.89
N GLU A 91 -5.26 1.62 13.24
CA GLU A 91 -6.55 1.34 12.58
C GLU A 91 -7.69 1.01 13.54
N GLY A 92 -7.37 0.66 14.78
CA GLY A 92 -8.35 0.22 15.79
C GLY A 92 -8.56 -1.29 15.83
N ASP A 93 -7.74 -2.07 15.13
CA ASP A 93 -7.77 -3.53 15.12
C ASP A 93 -6.78 -4.11 16.15
N MET A 94 -7.21 -4.09 17.41
CA MET A 94 -6.39 -4.49 18.55
C MET A 94 -6.07 -5.98 18.56
N GLU A 95 -6.95 -6.83 18.02
CA GLU A 95 -6.71 -8.28 18.01
C GLU A 95 -5.63 -8.65 17.00
N ASN A 96 -5.64 -8.04 15.80
CA ASN A 96 -4.53 -8.21 14.86
C ASN A 96 -3.23 -7.59 15.39
N ALA A 97 -3.29 -6.41 16.01
CA ALA A 97 -2.11 -5.82 16.65
C ALA A 97 -1.48 -6.76 17.70
N LYS A 98 -2.30 -7.39 18.56
CA LYS A 98 -1.84 -8.37 19.56
C LYS A 98 -1.18 -9.60 18.93
N ALA A 99 -1.70 -10.08 17.81
CA ALA A 99 -1.13 -11.21 17.09
C ALA A 99 0.28 -10.86 16.58
N TRP A 100 0.41 -9.73 15.87
CA TRP A 100 1.70 -9.23 15.38
C TRP A 100 2.69 -9.01 16.53
N TYR A 101 2.27 -8.38 17.63
CA TYR A 101 3.14 -8.14 18.79
C TYR A 101 3.63 -9.46 19.40
N GLY A 102 2.78 -10.50 19.41
CA GLY A 102 3.17 -11.84 19.82
C GLY A 102 4.24 -12.44 18.90
N ASP A 103 4.06 -12.31 17.58
CA ASP A 103 4.99 -12.86 16.59
C ASP A 103 6.37 -12.20 16.67
N VAL A 104 6.45 -10.91 17.00
CA VAL A 104 7.70 -10.16 17.10
C VAL A 104 8.26 -10.01 18.51
N ALA A 105 7.62 -10.58 19.54
CA ALA A 105 7.95 -10.33 20.95
C ALA A 105 9.42 -10.62 21.33
N HIS A 106 10.06 -11.54 20.60
CA HIS A 106 11.43 -11.97 20.80
C HIS A 106 12.46 -11.13 20.04
N SER A 107 12.02 -10.26 19.12
CA SER A 107 12.89 -9.45 18.27
C SER A 107 13.53 -8.28 19.04
N GLU A 108 14.72 -7.86 18.62
CA GLU A 108 15.43 -6.74 19.24
C GLU A 108 14.63 -5.42 19.15
N CYS A 109 13.99 -5.15 18.01
CA CYS A 109 13.21 -3.93 17.80
C CYS A 109 12.01 -3.86 18.75
N PHE A 110 11.33 -5.00 18.98
CA PHE A 110 10.20 -5.05 19.90
C PHE A 110 10.66 -4.88 21.35
N GLN A 111 11.71 -5.58 21.77
CA GLN A 111 12.25 -5.47 23.13
C GLN A 111 12.83 -4.08 23.43
N TYR A 112 13.34 -3.39 22.41
CA TYR A 112 13.79 -2.00 22.53
C TYR A 112 12.60 -1.06 22.80
N ALA A 113 11.47 -1.26 22.12
CA ALA A 113 10.26 -0.47 22.33
C ALA A 113 9.57 -0.80 23.66
N TRP A 114 9.47 -2.09 24.00
CA TRP A 114 8.78 -2.64 25.16
C TRP A 114 9.73 -3.48 26.06
N PRO A 115 10.68 -2.85 26.78
CA PRO A 115 11.59 -3.55 27.69
C PRO A 115 10.86 -4.25 28.84
N GLU A 116 9.65 -3.82 29.18
CA GLU A 116 8.76 -4.46 30.14
C GLU A 116 8.12 -5.77 29.61
N GLY A 117 8.27 -6.04 28.31
CA GLY A 117 7.84 -7.28 27.66
C GLY A 117 6.43 -7.24 27.06
N LEU A 118 6.07 -8.35 26.39
CA LEU A 118 4.84 -8.51 25.62
C LEU A 118 3.56 -8.25 26.42
N GLU A 119 3.51 -8.66 27.70
CA GLU A 119 2.32 -8.52 28.53
C GLU A 119 2.01 -7.05 28.82
N LYS A 120 3.04 -6.19 28.99
CA LYS A 120 2.84 -4.74 29.14
C LYS A 120 2.30 -4.12 27.85
N ALA A 121 2.83 -4.55 26.70
CA ALA A 121 2.35 -4.10 25.39
C ALA A 121 0.89 -4.53 25.13
N ARG A 122 0.52 -5.76 25.49
CA ARG A 122 -0.86 -6.27 25.37
C ARG A 122 -1.83 -5.53 26.29
N SER A 123 -1.44 -5.27 27.53
CA SER A 123 -2.23 -4.44 28.45
C SER A 123 -2.48 -3.05 27.87
N PHE A 124 -1.45 -2.43 27.27
CA PHE A 124 -1.63 -1.15 26.58
C PHE A 124 -2.64 -1.24 25.42
N LEU A 125 -2.59 -2.31 24.61
CA LEU A 125 -3.59 -2.53 23.55
C LEU A 125 -5.02 -2.70 24.11
N ASP A 126 -5.17 -3.36 25.26
CA ASP A 126 -6.47 -3.47 25.95
C ASP A 126 -6.99 -2.12 26.44
N ASP A 127 -6.11 -1.29 27.00
CA ASP A 127 -6.48 0.05 27.45
C ASP A 127 -6.87 0.95 26.27
N VAL A 128 -6.14 0.87 25.15
CA VAL A 128 -6.49 1.56 23.90
C VAL A 128 -7.84 1.09 23.36
N LYS A 129 -8.10 -0.23 23.38
CA LYS A 129 -9.40 -0.81 22.98
C LYS A 129 -10.55 -0.24 23.81
N ALA A 130 -10.35 -0.08 25.12
CA ALA A 130 -11.36 0.43 26.04
C ALA A 130 -11.74 1.90 25.75
N VAL A 131 -10.81 2.69 25.22
CA VAL A 131 -11.03 4.12 24.94
C VAL A 131 -11.19 4.45 23.45
N LYS A 132 -11.21 3.47 22.54
CA LYS A 132 -11.22 3.69 21.08
C LYS A 132 -12.38 4.54 20.56
N ASP A 133 -13.51 4.53 21.27
CA ASP A 133 -14.72 5.30 20.93
C ASP A 133 -14.90 6.53 21.82
N SER A 134 -13.96 6.78 22.73
CA SER A 134 -13.93 7.97 23.57
C SER A 134 -13.59 9.21 22.74
N PRO A 135 -14.21 10.38 23.03
CA PRO A 135 -13.83 11.64 22.41
C PRO A 135 -12.44 12.13 22.84
N THR A 136 -11.91 11.61 23.95
CA THR A 136 -10.60 11.99 24.49
C THR A 136 -9.75 10.77 24.81
N CYS A 137 -8.44 10.88 24.55
CA CYS A 137 -7.47 9.86 24.93
C CYS A 137 -6.82 10.22 26.27
N PRO A 138 -6.78 9.30 27.25
CA PRO A 138 -5.98 9.46 28.48
C PRO A 138 -4.51 9.81 28.20
N GLN A 139 -3.92 10.67 29.05
CA GLN A 139 -2.55 11.20 28.85
C GLN A 139 -1.47 10.13 29.00
N ASP A 140 -1.67 9.17 29.90
CA ASP A 140 -0.81 8.01 30.09
C ASP A 140 -0.75 7.12 28.84
N LEU A 141 -1.89 6.89 28.17
CA LEU A 141 -1.92 6.16 26.90
C LEU A 141 -1.24 6.94 25.76
N GLN A 142 -1.40 8.27 25.72
CA GLN A 142 -0.65 9.12 24.79
C GLN A 142 0.86 9.01 25.03
N GLN A 143 1.28 8.99 26.29
CA GLN A 143 2.68 8.85 26.66
C GLN A 143 3.24 7.49 26.28
N LEU A 144 2.50 6.40 26.48
CA LEU A 144 2.92 5.05 26.07
C LEU A 144 3.00 4.91 24.55
N SER A 145 2.02 5.43 23.81
CA SER A 145 2.07 5.43 22.33
C SER A 145 3.27 6.22 21.82
N ARG A 146 3.56 7.37 22.45
CA ARG A 146 4.74 8.17 22.15
C ARG A 146 6.03 7.39 22.39
N GLN A 147 6.16 6.75 23.56
CA GLN A 147 7.35 5.96 23.90
C GLN A 147 7.57 4.82 22.91
N GLU A 148 6.51 4.09 22.54
CA GLU A 148 6.57 3.02 21.55
C GLU A 148 7.09 3.54 20.20
N ILE A 149 6.46 4.58 19.66
CA ILE A 149 6.78 5.14 18.34
C ILE A 149 8.18 5.75 18.33
N ASP A 150 8.55 6.55 19.33
CA ASP A 150 9.88 7.18 19.43
C ASP A 150 10.98 6.11 19.53
N ARG A 151 10.76 5.05 20.32
CA ARG A 151 11.74 3.96 20.47
C ARG A 151 11.88 3.13 19.20
N LEU A 152 10.78 2.82 18.51
CA LEU A 152 10.83 2.13 17.22
C LEU A 152 11.57 2.97 16.16
N ALA A 153 11.24 4.26 16.07
CA ALA A 153 11.93 5.19 15.18
C ALA A 153 13.43 5.24 15.48
N GLU A 154 13.80 5.40 16.75
CA GLU A 154 15.19 5.45 17.19
C GLU A 154 15.94 4.15 16.85
N TRP A 155 15.36 3.00 17.13
CA TRP A 155 15.96 1.70 16.82
C TRP A 155 16.20 1.56 15.31
N CYS A 156 15.20 1.87 14.49
CA CYS A 156 15.31 1.81 13.04
C CYS A 156 16.37 2.78 12.50
N LYS A 157 16.41 4.02 13.02
CA LYS A 157 17.44 5.00 12.66
C LYS A 157 18.84 4.52 13.00
N ARG A 158 19.04 3.89 14.16
CA ARG A 158 20.34 3.33 14.56
C ARG A 158 20.75 2.15 13.69
N ARG A 159 19.79 1.32 13.28
CA ARG A 159 20.04 0.08 12.54
C ARG A 159 20.23 0.28 11.04
N PHE A 160 19.47 1.19 10.43
CA PHE A 160 19.39 1.38 8.98
C PHE A 160 19.86 2.76 8.52
N GLY A 161 19.93 3.74 9.42
CA GLY A 161 20.16 5.13 9.06
C GLY A 161 18.92 5.80 8.45
N VAL A 162 19.11 7.03 7.99
CA VAL A 162 18.09 7.85 7.28
C VAL A 162 18.60 8.36 5.94
N ALA A 163 19.68 7.77 5.44
CA ALA A 163 20.20 8.09 4.13
C ALA A 163 19.25 7.54 3.05
N ARG A 164 19.25 8.21 1.90
CA ARG A 164 18.52 7.73 0.72
C ARG A 164 19.01 6.33 0.35
N LEU A 165 18.09 5.40 0.24
CA LEU A 165 18.26 4.02 -0.18
C LEU A 165 17.94 3.94 -1.68
N GLU A 166 18.94 3.64 -2.50
CA GLU A 166 18.76 3.52 -3.96
C GLU A 166 18.07 2.21 -4.35
N ASP A 167 18.24 1.17 -3.53
CA ASP A 167 17.64 -0.14 -3.73
C ASP A 167 17.00 -0.64 -2.43
N ALA A 168 15.66 -0.64 -2.40
CA ALA A 168 14.89 -1.11 -1.25
C ALA A 168 14.59 -2.62 -1.28
N THR A 169 14.97 -3.32 -2.35
CA THR A 169 14.65 -4.75 -2.52
C THR A 169 15.33 -5.62 -1.46
N GLU A 170 16.46 -5.17 -0.92
CA GLU A 170 17.14 -5.86 0.20
C GLU A 170 16.33 -5.83 1.51
N ALA A 171 15.41 -4.86 1.67
CA ALA A 171 14.50 -4.80 2.80
C ALA A 171 13.23 -5.63 2.58
N TRP A 172 12.96 -6.05 1.34
CA TRP A 172 11.75 -6.79 1.01
C TRP A 172 11.95 -8.27 1.32
N VAL A 173 10.96 -8.85 1.98
CA VAL A 173 10.95 -10.26 2.34
C VAL A 173 9.80 -10.94 1.63
N GLU A 174 10.10 -12.05 0.96
CA GLU A 174 9.08 -12.84 0.28
C GLU A 174 7.92 -13.18 1.23
N PRO A 175 6.66 -13.12 0.75
CA PRO A 175 5.50 -13.52 1.54
C PRO A 175 5.65 -14.97 2.02
N GLY A 176 5.55 -15.23 3.32
CA GLY A 176 5.57 -16.59 3.88
C GLY A 176 4.41 -17.44 3.37
N GLU A 177 4.52 -18.77 3.51
CA GLU A 177 3.56 -19.75 2.98
C GLU A 177 2.11 -19.46 3.38
N LYS A 178 1.87 -19.19 4.67
CA LYS A 178 0.55 -18.81 5.20
C LYS A 178 -0.05 -17.59 4.48
N HIS A 179 0.77 -16.59 4.17
CA HIS A 179 0.32 -15.38 3.49
C HIS A 179 0.06 -15.63 2.00
N ARG A 180 0.86 -16.47 1.34
CA ARG A 180 0.62 -16.91 -0.04
C ARG A 180 -0.68 -17.70 -0.15
N GLU A 181 -0.92 -18.63 0.77
CA GLU A 181 -2.18 -19.37 0.83
C GLU A 181 -3.39 -18.47 1.07
N MET A 182 -3.27 -17.49 1.97
CA MET A 182 -4.35 -16.55 2.22
C MET A 182 -4.61 -15.69 0.98
N ALA A 183 -3.56 -15.15 0.35
CA ALA A 183 -3.68 -14.39 -0.89
C ALA A 183 -4.33 -15.22 -2.02
N ALA A 184 -3.98 -16.50 -2.14
CA ALA A 184 -4.62 -17.42 -3.09
C ALA A 184 -6.10 -17.69 -2.78
N LYS A 185 -6.53 -17.54 -1.50
CA LYS A 185 -7.91 -17.69 -1.04
C LYS A 185 -8.72 -16.37 -1.10
N MET A 186 -8.07 -15.22 -1.27
CA MET A 186 -8.78 -13.94 -1.35
C MET A 186 -9.51 -13.81 -2.69
N VAL A 187 -10.79 -13.46 -2.64
CA VAL A 187 -11.56 -13.07 -3.84
C VAL A 187 -11.19 -11.63 -4.20
N GLY A 188 -10.16 -11.47 -5.03
CA GLY A 188 -9.81 -10.20 -5.66
C GLY A 188 -10.62 -9.94 -6.93
N ARG A 189 -10.76 -8.68 -7.33
CA ARG A 189 -11.32 -8.31 -8.63
C ARG A 189 -10.33 -8.71 -9.73
N GLY A 190 -10.66 -9.76 -10.49
CA GLY A 190 -9.84 -10.21 -11.61
C GLY A 190 -9.74 -9.16 -12.72
N PHE A 191 -8.56 -9.01 -13.31
CA PHE A 191 -8.30 -8.14 -14.45
C PHE A 191 -7.39 -8.85 -15.45
N PRO A 192 -7.39 -8.45 -16.73
CA PRO A 192 -8.25 -7.44 -17.37
C PRO A 192 -9.69 -7.93 -17.66
N ASP A 193 -10.65 -7.02 -17.90
CA ASP A 193 -12.02 -7.40 -18.33
C ASP A 193 -12.12 -7.76 -19.81
N VAL A 194 -11.29 -7.12 -20.64
CA VAL A 194 -11.24 -7.32 -22.09
C VAL A 194 -9.79 -7.24 -22.56
N ARG A 195 -9.52 -7.78 -23.75
CA ARG A 195 -8.22 -7.68 -24.41
C ARG A 195 -8.40 -7.31 -25.87
N ALA A 196 -7.42 -6.61 -26.42
CA ALA A 196 -7.31 -6.30 -27.84
C ALA A 196 -5.86 -6.60 -28.28
N ASN A 197 -5.59 -6.59 -29.59
CA ASN A 197 -4.20 -6.67 -30.05
C ASN A 197 -3.41 -5.54 -29.38
N GLY A 198 -2.20 -5.86 -28.94
CA GLY A 198 -1.26 -4.90 -28.37
C GLY A 198 0.14 -5.09 -28.90
N ALA A 199 0.31 -5.85 -29.98
CA ALA A 199 1.61 -6.17 -30.57
C ALA A 199 1.73 -5.57 -31.97
N ASN A 200 2.94 -5.14 -32.30
CA ASN A 200 3.32 -4.62 -33.62
C ASN A 200 2.41 -3.48 -34.11
N PHE A 201 2.03 -2.55 -33.22
CA PHE A 201 1.28 -1.37 -33.62
C PHE A 201 2.20 -0.40 -34.34
N ALA A 202 1.83 -0.02 -35.57
CA ALA A 202 2.54 1.02 -36.30
C ALA A 202 2.30 2.38 -35.64
N ASP A 203 3.36 2.98 -35.13
CA ASP A 203 3.36 4.30 -34.51
C ASP A 203 4.39 5.22 -35.19
N TYR A 204 4.24 6.52 -35.01
CA TYR A 204 5.10 7.53 -35.60
C TYR A 204 5.66 8.46 -34.52
N TRP A 205 6.88 8.15 -34.06
CA TRP A 205 7.57 8.89 -33.00
C TRP A 205 8.74 9.68 -33.59
N TYR A 206 8.78 11.01 -33.34
CA TYR A 206 9.90 11.88 -33.72
C TYR A 206 10.24 11.81 -35.21
N LYS A 207 9.20 11.70 -36.04
CA LYS A 207 9.31 11.55 -37.51
C LYS A 207 9.85 10.19 -37.99
N TRP A 208 9.84 9.17 -37.14
CA TRP A 208 10.20 7.80 -37.50
C TRP A 208 9.02 6.87 -37.29
N GLN A 209 8.81 5.98 -38.26
CA GLN A 209 7.88 4.89 -38.07
C GLN A 209 8.52 3.82 -37.20
N ILE A 210 7.81 3.42 -36.15
CA ILE A 210 8.20 2.36 -35.22
C ILE A 210 7.07 1.34 -35.10
N LEU A 211 7.41 0.16 -34.58
CA LEU A 211 6.43 -0.81 -34.12
C LEU A 211 6.45 -0.81 -32.60
N ASP A 212 5.34 -0.39 -31.99
CA ASP A 212 5.17 -0.38 -30.54
C ASP A 212 4.37 -1.60 -30.08
N SER A 213 4.53 -1.97 -28.81
CA SER A 213 3.81 -3.07 -28.19
C SER A 213 3.55 -2.80 -26.72
N GLY A 214 2.42 -3.28 -26.22
CA GLY A 214 2.03 -3.17 -24.82
C GLY A 214 0.54 -2.90 -24.66
N THR A 215 0.04 -3.06 -23.45
CA THR A 215 -1.36 -2.78 -23.11
C THR A 215 -1.74 -1.32 -23.33
N SER A 216 -0.76 -0.40 -23.31
CA SER A 216 -0.91 1.01 -23.72
C SER A 216 -1.42 1.17 -25.15
N THR A 217 -1.09 0.23 -26.05
CA THR A 217 -1.59 0.22 -27.43
C THR A 217 -2.96 -0.45 -27.53
N SER A 218 -3.25 -1.47 -26.71
CA SER A 218 -4.55 -2.14 -26.66
C SER A 218 -5.67 -1.27 -26.08
N ALA A 219 -5.36 -0.41 -25.10
CA ALA A 219 -6.33 0.45 -24.44
C ALA A 219 -7.06 1.41 -25.41
N PRO A 220 -6.38 2.20 -26.28
CA PRO A 220 -7.05 3.06 -27.25
C PRO A 220 -7.76 2.28 -28.37
N VAL A 221 -7.33 1.06 -28.70
CA VAL A 221 -8.05 0.18 -29.65
C VAL A 221 -9.43 -0.15 -29.09
N TRP A 222 -9.50 -0.61 -27.84
CA TRP A 222 -10.78 -0.89 -27.19
C TRP A 222 -11.61 0.37 -26.95
N GLY A 223 -10.95 1.48 -26.59
CA GLY A 223 -11.61 2.79 -26.49
C GLY A 223 -12.31 3.19 -27.78
N SER A 224 -11.70 2.93 -28.93
CA SER A 224 -12.28 3.19 -30.26
C SER A 224 -13.51 2.33 -30.53
N VAL A 225 -13.49 1.04 -30.14
CA VAL A 225 -14.66 0.15 -30.23
C VAL A 225 -15.82 0.69 -29.38
N ALA A 226 -15.54 1.15 -28.15
CA ALA A 226 -16.56 1.73 -27.28
C ALA A 226 -17.16 3.03 -27.84
N VAL A 227 -16.36 3.86 -28.53
CA VAL A 227 -16.84 5.06 -29.24
C VAL A 227 -17.79 4.67 -30.37
N LEU A 228 -17.41 3.69 -31.21
CA LEU A 228 -18.26 3.20 -32.30
C LEU A 228 -19.57 2.61 -31.77
N LEU A 229 -19.51 1.84 -30.68
CA LEU A 229 -20.71 1.33 -30.02
C LEU A 229 -21.64 2.45 -29.56
N ASN A 230 -21.10 3.52 -28.98
CA ASN A 230 -21.89 4.68 -28.58
C ASN A 230 -22.48 5.43 -29.77
N ALA A 231 -21.80 5.47 -30.91
CA ALA A 231 -22.33 6.04 -32.14
C ALA A 231 -23.56 5.25 -32.64
N GLU A 232 -23.48 3.91 -32.66
CA GLU A 232 -24.61 3.04 -33.01
C GLU A 232 -25.79 3.19 -32.04
N ARG A 233 -25.51 3.31 -30.74
CA ARG A 233 -26.54 3.59 -29.73
C ARG A 233 -27.23 4.93 -29.98
N ALA A 234 -26.45 5.97 -30.27
CA ALA A 234 -26.99 7.29 -30.56
C ALA A 234 -27.86 7.29 -31.83
N ALA A 235 -27.47 6.53 -32.86
CA ALA A 235 -28.23 6.39 -34.11
C ALA A 235 -29.65 5.82 -33.89
N VAL A 236 -29.85 5.01 -32.85
CA VAL A 236 -31.15 4.46 -32.44
C VAL A 236 -31.77 5.19 -31.23
N GLY A 237 -31.29 6.40 -30.91
CA GLY A 237 -31.84 7.24 -29.84
C GLY A 237 -31.54 6.77 -28.42
N LYS A 238 -30.55 5.87 -28.22
CA LYS A 238 -30.11 5.43 -26.90
C LYS A 238 -28.99 6.32 -26.36
N SER A 239 -28.97 6.54 -25.06
CA SER A 239 -27.86 7.19 -24.35
C SER A 239 -26.57 6.37 -24.46
N PRO A 240 -25.37 6.98 -24.28
CA PRO A 240 -24.11 6.26 -24.20
C PRO A 240 -24.13 5.12 -23.17
N ALA A 241 -23.34 4.07 -23.39
CA ALA A 241 -23.31 2.89 -22.54
C ALA A 241 -22.79 3.17 -21.11
N GLY A 242 -21.99 4.23 -20.93
CA GLY A 242 -21.41 4.56 -19.62
C GLY A 242 -20.48 3.46 -19.10
N PHE A 243 -20.68 3.05 -17.85
CA PHE A 243 -19.94 1.95 -17.23
C PHE A 243 -20.45 0.61 -17.77
N ILE A 244 -19.80 0.10 -18.83
CA ILE A 244 -20.28 -1.01 -19.65
C ILE A 244 -19.94 -2.40 -19.09
N GLN A 245 -19.10 -2.51 -18.05
CA GLN A 245 -18.52 -3.75 -17.55
C GLN A 245 -19.59 -4.82 -17.27
N THR A 246 -20.66 -4.46 -16.57
CA THR A 246 -21.77 -5.40 -16.27
C THR A 246 -22.37 -6.01 -17.54
N VAL A 247 -22.54 -5.20 -18.60
CA VAL A 247 -23.10 -5.67 -19.87
C VAL A 247 -22.12 -6.62 -20.58
N LEU A 248 -20.83 -6.31 -20.57
CA LEU A 248 -19.81 -7.17 -21.19
C LEU A 248 -19.75 -8.55 -20.50
N HIS A 249 -19.78 -8.57 -19.17
CA HIS A 249 -19.77 -9.81 -18.40
C HIS A 249 -21.05 -10.65 -18.55
N GLN A 250 -22.17 -10.01 -18.89
CA GLN A 250 -23.44 -10.70 -19.19
C GLN A 250 -23.50 -11.29 -20.61
N HIS A 251 -22.68 -10.76 -21.53
CA HIS A 251 -22.72 -11.09 -22.95
C HIS A 251 -21.36 -11.56 -23.45
N ARG A 252 -20.81 -12.62 -22.84
CA ARG A 252 -19.48 -13.15 -23.19
C ARG A 252 -19.41 -13.71 -24.60
N GLU A 253 -20.55 -14.15 -25.14
CA GLU A 253 -20.69 -14.69 -26.50
C GLU A 253 -20.31 -13.72 -27.62
N VAL A 254 -20.21 -12.41 -27.32
CA VAL A 254 -19.84 -11.40 -28.32
C VAL A 254 -18.32 -11.24 -28.48
N PHE A 255 -17.53 -11.91 -27.64
CA PHE A 255 -16.07 -11.82 -27.65
C PHE A 255 -15.42 -13.03 -28.31
N HIS A 256 -14.16 -12.83 -28.71
CA HIS A 256 -13.29 -13.92 -29.09
C HIS A 256 -12.58 -14.46 -27.84
N ASP A 257 -12.87 -15.71 -27.48
CA ASP A 257 -12.27 -16.39 -26.33
C ASP A 257 -10.83 -16.84 -26.65
N ILE A 258 -9.87 -16.28 -25.90
CA ILE A 258 -8.44 -16.58 -26.03
C ILE A 258 -8.10 -17.69 -25.03
N ARG A 259 -7.82 -18.89 -25.56
CA ARG A 259 -7.65 -20.13 -24.78
C ARG A 259 -6.21 -20.62 -24.65
N SER A 260 -5.23 -19.84 -25.11
CA SER A 260 -3.83 -20.26 -25.14
C SER A 260 -2.88 -19.09 -24.86
N GLY A 261 -1.74 -19.41 -24.23
CA GLY A 261 -0.74 -18.44 -23.78
C GLY A 261 -0.79 -18.17 -22.28
N SER A 262 0.15 -17.38 -21.78
CA SER A 262 0.23 -16.92 -20.38
C SER A 262 0.83 -15.51 -20.32
N ASN A 263 0.68 -14.83 -19.18
CA ASN A 263 1.28 -13.51 -18.93
C ASN A 263 2.51 -13.59 -18.00
N GLN A 264 3.48 -14.42 -18.38
CA GLN A 264 4.76 -14.55 -17.67
C GLN A 264 5.44 -13.19 -17.44
N GLY A 265 6.06 -13.03 -16.28
CA GLY A 265 6.75 -11.81 -15.87
C GLY A 265 7.15 -11.85 -14.40
N CYS A 266 8.09 -10.97 -14.03
CA CYS A 266 8.62 -10.87 -12.66
C CYS A 266 9.07 -12.23 -12.09
N ASP A 267 9.76 -13.04 -12.91
CA ASP A 267 10.23 -14.39 -12.58
C ASP A 267 9.13 -15.40 -12.16
N THR A 268 7.88 -15.16 -12.59
CA THR A 268 6.76 -16.08 -12.39
C THR A 268 6.17 -16.59 -13.70
N ASP A 269 5.52 -17.77 -13.65
CA ASP A 269 4.78 -18.34 -14.77
C ASP A 269 3.52 -17.54 -15.16
N GLY A 270 3.13 -16.56 -14.33
CA GLY A 270 1.91 -15.78 -14.48
C GLY A 270 0.64 -16.63 -14.44
N PHE A 271 -0.40 -16.17 -15.14
CA PHE A 271 -1.67 -16.83 -15.31
C PHE A 271 -1.80 -17.35 -16.74
N ALA A 272 -2.23 -18.60 -16.87
CA ALA A 272 -2.56 -19.19 -18.17
C ALA A 272 -3.91 -18.65 -18.68
N ALA A 273 -3.99 -18.45 -19.99
CA ALA A 273 -5.26 -18.31 -20.68
C ALA A 273 -6.02 -19.64 -20.61
N VAL A 274 -7.29 -19.58 -20.21
CA VAL A 274 -8.20 -20.71 -20.07
C VAL A 274 -9.54 -20.35 -20.69
N GLU A 275 -10.40 -21.34 -20.90
CA GLU A 275 -11.77 -21.12 -21.38
C GLU A 275 -12.56 -20.17 -20.45
N GLY A 276 -13.22 -19.15 -21.02
CA GLY A 276 -13.94 -18.12 -20.29
C GLY A 276 -14.96 -17.32 -21.08
#